data_AF-A0A7Y7TCH7-F1
#
_entry.id   AF-A0A7Y7TCH7-F1
#
_cell.length_a   1.000
_cell.length_b   1.000
_cell.length_c   1.000
_cell.angle_alpha   90.00
_cell.angle_beta   90.00
_cell.angle_gamma   90.00
#
_symmetry.space_group_name_H-M   'P 1'
#
loop_
_entity.id
_entity.type
_entity.pdbx_description
1 polymer ?
#
loop_
_entity_poly.entity_id
_entity_poly.type
_entity_poly.pdbx_seq_one_letter_code
_entity_poly.pdbx_strand_id
1 'polypeptide(L)'
;MIIEKTQEISERYPAYGFGKIFKVLRRWGHPWNHKRVYRVYCSLKLNFRRKGKGRLPSRNPAPLAAPEYMNACWSMDFVSDALHW
;
A
#
# COMPACT_ATOMS: atom_id res chain seq x y z
N MET A 1 18.98 -11.28 -19.68
CA MET A 1 19.87 -10.86 -18.58
C MET A 1 19.33 -9.73 -17.69
N ILE A 2 19.59 -8.42 -17.90
CA ILE A 2 19.11 -7.38 -16.95
C ILE A 2 17.60 -7.15 -17.06
N ILE A 3 17.10 -7.00 -18.29
CA ILE A 3 15.68 -6.75 -18.59
C ILE A 3 14.83 -7.88 -18.03
N GLU A 4 15.15 -9.11 -18.45
CA GLU A 4 14.53 -10.35 -18.01
C GLU A 4 14.51 -10.50 -16.48
N LYS A 5 15.64 -10.32 -15.80
CA LYS A 5 15.68 -10.44 -14.32
C LYS A 5 14.91 -9.32 -13.62
N THR A 6 14.89 -8.13 -14.21
CA THR A 6 14.11 -7.01 -13.68
C THR A 6 12.61 -7.26 -13.84
N GLN A 7 12.18 -7.83 -14.99
CA GLN A 7 10.79 -8.27 -15.22
C GLN A 7 10.40 -9.40 -14.26
N GLU A 8 11.23 -10.44 -14.14
CA GLU A 8 10.97 -11.58 -13.24
C GLU A 8 10.73 -11.13 -11.79
N ILE A 9 11.55 -10.21 -11.26
CA ILE A 9 11.34 -9.69 -9.90
C ILE A 9 10.11 -8.80 -9.82
N SER A 10 9.86 -8.00 -10.86
CA SER A 10 8.69 -7.13 -10.90
C SER A 10 7.38 -7.94 -10.93
N GLU A 11 7.36 -9.07 -11.64
CA GLU A 11 6.22 -9.98 -11.70
C GLU A 11 6.07 -10.78 -10.41
N ARG A 12 7.18 -11.25 -9.84
CA ARG A 12 7.16 -11.97 -8.55
C ARG A 12 6.74 -11.07 -7.38
N TYR A 13 7.08 -9.79 -7.42
CA TYR A 13 6.80 -8.82 -6.35
C TYR A 13 6.22 -7.50 -6.90
N PRO A 14 4.95 -7.47 -7.35
CA PRO A 14 4.34 -6.29 -7.97
C PRO A 14 4.24 -5.08 -7.02
N ALA A 15 4.21 -5.33 -5.72
CA ALA A 15 4.21 -4.30 -4.68
C ALA A 15 5.61 -3.76 -4.36
N TYR A 16 6.66 -4.12 -5.09
CA TYR A 16 8.02 -3.62 -4.85
C TYR A 16 8.33 -2.45 -5.79
N GLY A 17 8.83 -1.35 -5.21
CA GLY A 17 9.42 -0.26 -5.99
C GLY A 17 10.87 -0.57 -6.35
N PHE A 18 11.45 0.27 -7.21
CA PHE A 18 12.82 0.13 -7.69
C PHE A 18 13.86 -0.16 -6.60
N GLY A 19 13.83 0.56 -5.47
CA GLY A 19 14.80 0.35 -4.39
C GLY A 19 14.75 -1.06 -3.78
N LYS A 20 13.58 -1.67 -3.69
CA LYS A 20 13.44 -3.06 -3.23
C LYS A 20 13.90 -4.04 -4.31
N ILE A 21 13.51 -3.82 -5.57
CA ILE A 21 13.94 -4.64 -6.71
C ILE A 21 15.47 -4.67 -6.82
N PHE A 22 16.12 -3.52 -6.74
CA PHE A 22 17.58 -3.42 -6.81
C PHE A 22 18.27 -4.16 -5.65
N LYS A 23 17.75 -4.07 -4.43
CA LYS A 23 18.27 -4.84 -3.27
C LYS A 23 18.12 -6.35 -3.45
N VAL A 24 17.06 -6.83 -4.11
CA VAL A 24 16.89 -8.25 -4.43
C VAL A 24 17.90 -8.67 -5.50
N LEU A 25 18.07 -7.89 -6.56
CA LEU A 25 19.06 -8.15 -7.61
C LEU A 25 20.49 -8.25 -7.04
N ARG A 26 20.87 -7.38 -6.11
CA ARG A 26 22.17 -7.45 -5.43
C ARG A 26 22.31 -8.68 -4.54
N ARG A 27 21.25 -9.10 -3.84
CA ARG A 27 21.24 -10.32 -3.02
C ARG A 27 21.38 -11.59 -3.86
N TRP A 28 20.88 -11.58 -5.09
CA TRP A 28 21.08 -12.65 -6.07
C TRP A 28 22.46 -12.63 -6.73
N GLY A 29 23.36 -11.76 -6.30
CA GLY A 29 24.74 -11.74 -6.76
C GLY A 29 24.96 -10.99 -8.08
N HIS A 30 23.97 -10.26 -8.60
CA HIS A 30 24.15 -9.49 -9.83
C HIS A 30 24.94 -8.19 -9.56
N PRO A 31 26.17 -8.02 -10.11
CA PRO A 31 27.01 -6.86 -9.82
C PRO A 31 26.70 -5.65 -10.71
N TRP A 32 25.42 -5.42 -11.03
CA TRP A 32 25.03 -4.37 -11.97
C TRP A 32 25.02 -2.99 -11.31
N ASN A 33 25.49 -1.98 -12.06
CA ASN A 33 25.41 -0.59 -11.63
C ASN A 33 23.94 -0.16 -11.47
N HIS A 34 23.63 0.42 -10.31
CA HIS A 34 22.33 0.99 -9.97
C HIS A 34 21.74 1.88 -11.07
N LYS A 35 22.55 2.74 -11.70
CA LYS A 35 22.10 3.64 -12.78
C LYS A 35 21.61 2.87 -14.02
N ARG A 36 22.28 1.76 -14.35
CA ARG A 36 21.93 0.92 -15.50
C ARG A 36 20.62 0.19 -15.27
N VAL A 37 20.44 -0.37 -14.06
CA VAL A 37 19.18 -1.04 -13.67
C VAL A 37 18.03 -0.02 -13.63
N TYR A 38 18.28 1.19 -13.12
CA TYR A 38 17.26 2.25 -13.08
C TYR A 38 16.80 2.66 -14.49
N ARG A 39 17.72 2.82 -15.43
CA ARG A 39 17.38 3.13 -16.83
C ARG A 39 16.48 2.05 -17.44
N VAL A 40 16.84 0.78 -17.25
CA VAL A 40 16.03 -0.35 -17.73
C VAL A 40 14.65 -0.36 -17.07
N TYR A 41 14.59 -0.16 -15.75
CA TYR A 41 13.33 -0.07 -15.00
C TYR A 41 12.39 1.02 -15.54
N CYS A 42 12.93 2.20 -15.84
CA CYS A 42 12.17 3.29 -16.46
C CYS A 42 11.78 2.98 -17.91
N SER A 43 12.67 2.38 -18.72
CA SER A 43 12.36 1.95 -20.09
C SER A 43 11.24 0.91 -20.14
N LEU A 44 11.15 0.05 -19.13
CA LEU A 44 10.08 -0.95 -18.97
C LEU A 44 8.77 -0.36 -18.39
N LYS A 45 8.70 0.95 -18.15
CA LYS A 45 7.54 1.66 -17.58
C LYS A 45 7.06 1.07 -16.23
N LEU A 46 7.96 0.44 -15.47
CA LEU A 46 7.65 -0.16 -14.16
C LEU A 46 7.50 0.89 -13.04
N ASN A 47 7.77 2.15 -13.34
CA ASN A 47 7.63 3.31 -12.47
C ASN A 47 6.17 3.75 -12.26
N PHE A 48 5.28 2.78 -12.00
CA PHE A 48 3.88 3.07 -11.76
C PHE A 48 3.73 3.96 -10.52
N ARG A 49 3.03 5.08 -10.70
CA ARG A 49 2.63 5.93 -9.57
C ARG A 49 1.63 5.13 -8.74
N ARG A 50 2.06 4.70 -7.55
CA ARG A 50 1.11 4.11 -6.59
C ARG A 50 0.03 5.13 -6.34
N LYS A 51 -1.23 4.74 -6.57
CA LYS A 51 -2.36 5.51 -6.07
C LYS A 51 -2.19 5.56 -4.55
N GLY A 52 -1.94 6.75 -4.02
CA GLY A 52 -1.96 6.95 -2.58
C GLY A 52 -3.30 6.50 -2.04
N LYS A 53 -3.37 6.09 -0.76
CA LYS A 53 -4.67 5.92 -0.10
C LYS A 53 -5.42 7.23 -0.29
N GLY A 54 -6.58 7.16 -0.93
CA GLY A 54 -7.46 8.31 -1.08
C GLY A 54 -7.65 8.90 0.32
N ARG A 55 -7.31 10.18 0.49
CA ARG A 55 -7.53 10.85 1.76
C ARG A 55 -9.04 10.76 2.00
N LEU A 56 -9.45 10.08 3.07
CA LEU A 56 -10.85 10.11 3.48
C LEU A 56 -11.23 11.59 3.59
N PRO A 57 -12.35 12.03 3.00
CA PRO A 57 -12.81 13.40 3.17
C PRO A 57 -12.89 13.70 4.67
N SER A 58 -12.65 14.96 5.04
CA SER A 58 -12.79 15.40 6.43
C SER A 58 -14.15 14.94 6.93
N ARG A 59 -14.17 14.08 7.94
CA ARG A 59 -15.40 13.71 8.62
C ARG A 59 -15.86 14.99 9.32
N ASN A 60 -16.84 15.67 8.75
CA ASN A 60 -17.60 16.71 9.43
C ASN A 60 -18.82 16.00 10.03
N PRO A 61 -18.68 15.30 11.17
CA PRO A 61 -19.83 14.62 11.77
C PRO A 61 -20.90 15.67 12.06
N ALA A 62 -22.13 15.39 11.62
CA ALA A 62 -23.26 16.18 12.08
C ALA A 62 -23.35 16.07 13.62
N PRO A 63 -23.71 17.15 14.32
CA PRO A 63 -23.94 17.09 15.76
C PRO A 63 -24.99 16.01 16.07
N LEU A 64 -24.76 15.23 17.12
CA LEU A 64 -25.69 14.21 17.59
C LEU A 64 -27.02 14.87 17.96
N ALA A 65 -28.12 14.38 17.40
CA ALA A 65 -29.45 14.86 17.75
C ALA A 65 -29.82 14.36 19.15
N ALA A 66 -30.04 15.29 20.07
CA ALA A 66 -30.62 14.97 21.38
C ALA A 66 -32.13 14.76 21.22
N PRO A 67 -32.71 13.69 21.79
CA PRO A 67 -34.16 13.50 21.79
C PRO A 67 -34.83 14.57 22.67
N GLU A 68 -35.97 15.09 22.21
CA GLU A 68 -36.77 16.10 22.94
C GLU A 68 -37.52 15.51 24.15
N TYR A 69 -37.79 14.20 24.14
CA TYR A 69 -38.57 13.51 25.17
C TYR A 69 -37.88 12.22 25.63
N MET A 70 -38.15 11.82 26.87
CA MET A 70 -37.68 10.54 27.41
C MET A 70 -38.19 9.37 26.56
N ASN A 71 -37.36 8.33 26.41
CA ASN A 71 -37.63 7.13 25.61
C ASN A 71 -37.85 7.35 24.09
N ALA A 72 -37.59 8.55 23.55
CA ALA A 72 -37.72 8.80 22.12
C ALA A 72 -36.63 8.11 21.26
N CYS A 73 -35.48 7.76 21.84
CA CYS A 73 -34.41 7.03 21.16
C CYS A 73 -33.72 6.06 22.11
N TRP A 74 -33.43 4.85 21.61
CA TRP A 74 -32.69 3.81 22.31
C TRP A 74 -31.50 3.41 21.44
N SER A 75 -30.28 3.54 21.97
CA SER A 75 -29.07 3.04 21.31
C SER A 75 -28.56 1.83 22.06
N MET A 76 -28.17 0.79 21.33
CA MET A 76 -27.54 -0.40 21.89
C MET A 76 -26.32 -0.72 21.04
N ASP A 77 -25.16 -0.76 21.69
CA ASP A 77 -23.89 -1.13 21.06
C ASP A 77 -23.35 -2.39 21.72
N PHE A 78 -22.86 -3.32 20.92
CA PHE A 78 -22.25 -4.56 21.38
C PHE A 78 -20.74 -4.46 21.24
N VAL A 79 -20.02 -4.75 22.33
CA VAL A 79 -18.57 -4.88 22.33
C VAL A 79 -18.26 -6.36 22.56
N SER A 80 -17.56 -7.00 21.62
CA SER A 80 -16.98 -8.33 21.85
C SER A 80 -15.47 -8.21 22.01
N ASP A 81 -14.94 -8.67 23.14
CA ASP A 81 -13.51 -8.89 23.31
C ASP A 81 -13.15 -10.27 22.76
N ALA A 82 -12.13 -10.32 21.91
CA ALA A 82 -11.57 -11.57 21.42
C ALA A 82 -10.16 -11.73 21.99
N LEU A 83 -10.10 -12.29 23.20
CA LEU A 83 -8.85 -12.70 23.83
C LEU A 83 -8.32 -13.94 23.09
N HIS A 84 -7.68 -13.70 21.95
CA HIS A 84 -6.95 -14.71 21.19
C HIS A 84 -5.60 -14.95 21.90
N TRP A 85 -5.42 -16.15 22.45
CA TRP A 85 -4.13 -16.69 22.86
C TRP A 85 -3.40 -17.33 21.68
#